data_AF-F8PA65-F1
#
_entry.id   AF-F8PA65-F1
#
_cell.length_a   1.000
_cell.length_b   1.000
_cell.length_c   1.000
_cell.angle_alpha   90.00
_cell.angle_beta   90.00
_cell.angle_gamma   90.00
#
_symmetry.space_group_name_H-M   'P 1'
#
loop_
_entity.id
_entity.type
_entity.pdbx_description
1 polymer ?
#
loop_
_entity_poly.entity_id
_entity_poly.type
_entity_poly.pdbx_seq_one_letter_code
_entity_poly.pdbx_strand_id
1 'polypeptide(L)'
;MLGPARSFKTCHPALLEQMEGAEKSAITSSPSGGRKGLAVKDELVKMLNKANCLYWATSLMALVYSFVDNKLTQRPLVSPSPVIPQLRVVHAALAIPQDTRESRNAVYLLEEKISGHFVKYINNNCATPRDHLAPPKLEIAMFLCFAQHTQYHFSQGLVFVSDFQGSGGILTDCQIITTK
;
A
#
# COMPACT_ATOMS: atom_id res chain seq x y z
N MET A 1 -8.82 -0.43 -11.12
CA MET A 1 -10.15 -0.13 -10.53
C MET A 1 -10.36 1.37 -10.61
N LEU A 2 -11.54 1.83 -11.03
CA LEU A 2 -11.98 3.21 -10.78
C LEU A 2 -12.41 3.29 -9.32
N GLY A 3 -11.59 3.89 -8.46
CA GLY A 3 -11.93 4.14 -7.06
C GLY A 3 -13.03 5.20 -6.93
N PRO A 4 -13.75 5.27 -5.78
CA PRO A 4 -14.83 6.23 -5.58
C PRO A 4 -14.34 7.68 -5.65
N ALA A 5 -15.23 8.56 -6.09
CA ALA A 5 -15.03 9.99 -6.29
C ALA A 5 -14.79 10.73 -4.97
N ARG A 6 -13.58 10.62 -4.41
CA ARG A 6 -13.00 11.50 -3.36
C ARG A 6 -11.50 11.25 -3.13
N SER A 7 -10.83 10.48 -4.00
CA SER A 7 -9.39 10.24 -3.93
C SER A 7 -8.62 11.30 -4.73
N PHE A 8 -7.50 11.77 -4.20
CA PHE A 8 -6.53 12.62 -4.91
C PHE A 8 -5.74 11.86 -6.01
N LYS A 9 -6.12 10.61 -6.31
CA LYS A 9 -5.45 9.70 -7.25
C LYS A 9 -6.44 9.11 -8.26
N THR A 10 -5.95 8.85 -9.48
CA THR A 10 -6.61 8.02 -10.50
C THR A 10 -5.72 6.81 -10.77
N CYS A 11 -6.30 5.61 -10.77
CA CYS A 11 -5.58 4.36 -11.01
C CYS A 11 -6.12 3.70 -12.28
N HIS A 12 -5.21 3.36 -13.20
CA HIS A 12 -5.56 2.69 -14.45
C HIS A 12 -4.92 1.30 -14.47
N PRO A 13 -5.68 0.22 -14.76
CA PRO A 13 -5.08 -1.08 -14.94
C PRO A 13 -4.18 -1.03 -16.19
N ALA A 14 -2.98 -1.57 -16.07
CA ALA A 14 -2.06 -1.78 -17.19
C ALA A 14 -1.68 -3.26 -17.24
N LEU A 15 -1.48 -3.78 -18.45
CA LEU A 15 -0.86 -5.08 -18.68
C LEU A 15 0.61 -4.81 -18.98
N LEU A 16 1.51 -5.45 -18.23
CA LEU A 16 2.94 -5.42 -18.54
C LEU A 16 3.25 -6.70 -19.33
N GLU A 17 3.48 -6.57 -20.62
CA GLU A 17 4.09 -7.63 -21.42
C GLU A 17 5.63 -7.50 -21.33
N GLN A 18 6.34 -8.63 -21.43
CA GLN A 18 7.74 -8.83 -21.03
C GLN A 18 8.69 -7.65 -21.27
N MET A 19 9.46 -7.27 -20.23
CA MET A 19 10.63 -6.40 -20.38
C MET A 19 11.84 -7.23 -20.83
N GLU A 20 11.88 -7.61 -22.09
CA GLU A 20 13.14 -7.81 -22.81
C GLU A 20 13.33 -6.64 -23.80
N GLY A 21 14.60 -6.32 -24.07
CA GLY A 21 15.05 -5.08 -24.70
C GLY A 21 14.10 -4.46 -25.74
N ALA A 22 13.74 -3.21 -25.50
CA ALA A 22 13.25 -2.23 -26.46
C ALA A 22 12.25 -2.75 -27.51
N GLU A 23 10.96 -2.80 -27.18
CA GLU A 23 9.93 -2.63 -28.21
C GLU A 23 8.71 -1.85 -27.68
N LYS A 24 8.29 -0.86 -28.48
CA LYS A 24 7.25 0.11 -28.17
C LYS A 24 5.88 -0.56 -28.22
N SER A 25 5.09 -0.46 -27.15
CA SER A 25 3.66 -0.79 -27.21
C SER A 25 2.79 0.44 -27.01
N ALA A 26 1.81 0.59 -27.90
CA ALA A 26 0.91 1.73 -28.00
C ALA A 26 -0.22 1.64 -26.98
N ILE A 27 -0.34 2.67 -26.13
CA ILE A 27 -1.48 2.85 -25.23
C ILE A 27 -2.64 3.43 -26.05
N THR A 28 -3.73 2.66 -26.23
CA THR A 28 -5.00 3.18 -26.72
C THR A 28 -5.64 4.08 -25.66
N SER A 29 -5.52 5.39 -25.80
CA SER A 29 -6.14 6.38 -24.92
C SER A 29 -7.56 6.74 -25.41
N SER A 30 -8.57 6.52 -24.58
CA SER A 30 -9.85 7.23 -24.67
C SER A 30 -9.74 8.62 -24.02
N PRO A 31 -10.47 9.64 -24.53
CA PRO A 31 -10.19 11.03 -24.21
C PRO A 31 -10.74 11.41 -22.82
N SER A 32 -9.89 11.39 -21.80
CA SER A 32 -10.21 12.05 -20.53
C SER A 32 -9.82 13.53 -20.63
N GLY A 33 -10.79 14.42 -20.42
CA GLY A 33 -10.65 15.87 -20.49
C GLY A 33 -9.41 16.42 -19.77
N GLY A 34 -8.80 17.43 -20.41
CA GLY A 34 -7.48 17.95 -20.09
C GLY A 34 -7.27 18.28 -18.62
N ARG A 35 -6.42 17.48 -17.95
CA ARG A 35 -5.77 17.88 -16.71
C ARG A 35 -4.44 18.52 -17.07
N LYS A 36 -4.17 19.71 -16.51
CA LYS A 36 -2.82 20.26 -16.48
C LYS A 36 -1.96 19.31 -15.62
N GLY A 37 -1.08 18.55 -16.26
CA GLY A 37 -0.08 17.75 -15.56
C GLY A 37 0.80 18.65 -14.70
N LEU A 38 1.29 18.12 -13.57
CA LEU A 38 2.32 18.82 -12.81
C LEU A 38 3.63 18.80 -13.61
N ALA A 39 4.57 19.68 -13.28
CA ALA A 39 5.91 19.54 -13.86
C ALA A 39 6.47 18.16 -13.48
N VAL A 40 7.18 17.50 -14.41
CA VAL A 40 7.73 16.14 -14.20
C VAL A 40 8.52 16.02 -12.89
N LYS A 41 9.24 17.08 -12.49
CA LYS A 41 9.97 17.14 -11.22
C LYS A 41 9.05 17.05 -10.00
N ASP A 42 7.94 17.78 -10.00
CA ASP A 42 6.97 17.76 -8.90
C ASP A 42 6.23 16.41 -8.83
N GLU A 43 5.94 15.81 -9.99
CA GLU A 43 5.37 14.46 -10.06
C GLU A 43 6.35 13.41 -9.53
N LEU A 44 7.63 13.52 -9.86
CA LEU A 44 8.67 12.61 -9.37
C LEU A 44 8.76 12.65 -7.84
N VAL A 45 8.85 13.85 -7.24
CA VAL A 45 8.90 14.00 -5.77
C VAL A 45 7.66 13.39 -5.13
N LYS A 46 6.48 13.66 -5.70
CA LYS A 46 5.21 13.10 -5.20
C LYS A 46 5.16 11.58 -5.30
N MET A 47 5.61 10.99 -6.40
CA MET A 47 5.61 9.53 -6.57
C MET A 47 6.68 8.86 -5.71
N LEU A 48 7.85 9.48 -5.55
CA LEU A 48 8.89 9.02 -4.61
C LEU A 48 8.37 8.98 -3.18
N ASN A 49 7.64 10.00 -2.73
CA ASN A 49 7.04 9.99 -1.39
C ASN A 49 6.05 8.82 -1.23
N LYS A 50 5.24 8.52 -2.24
CA LYS A 50 4.34 7.36 -2.19
C LYS A 50 5.09 6.02 -2.19
N ALA A 51 6.11 5.88 -3.03
CA ALA A 51 6.96 4.70 -3.06
C ALA A 51 7.65 4.48 -1.70
N ASN A 52 8.14 5.57 -1.09
CA ASN A 52 8.71 5.54 0.25
C ASN A 52 7.68 5.11 1.30
N CYS A 53 6.43 5.58 1.22
CA CYS A 53 5.38 5.10 2.13
C CYS A 53 5.19 3.57 2.04
N LEU A 54 5.18 2.99 0.82
CA LEU A 54 5.07 1.54 0.64
C LEU A 54 6.31 0.79 1.16
N TYR A 55 7.50 1.36 0.96
CA TYR A 55 8.75 0.82 1.48
C TYR A 55 8.77 0.77 3.02
N TRP A 56 8.40 1.88 3.66
CA TRP A 56 8.27 1.96 5.12
C TRP A 56 7.19 1.02 5.64
N ALA A 57 6.03 0.96 4.99
CA ALA A 57 4.96 0.05 5.37
C ALA A 57 5.40 -1.42 5.30
N THR A 58 6.12 -1.80 4.25
CA THR A 58 6.70 -3.14 4.12
C THR A 58 7.65 -3.45 5.28
N SER A 59 8.58 -2.53 5.57
CA SER A 59 9.57 -2.70 6.64
C SER A 59 8.93 -2.81 8.03
N LEU A 60 7.93 -1.98 8.30
CA LEU A 60 7.21 -1.96 9.57
C LEU A 60 6.30 -3.18 9.75
N MET A 61 5.76 -3.75 8.68
CA MET A 61 5.06 -5.03 8.73
C MET A 61 6.03 -6.20 8.98
N ALA A 62 7.22 -6.17 8.36
CA ALA A 62 8.26 -7.18 8.62
C ALA A 62 8.71 -7.18 10.09
N LEU A 63 8.82 -5.99 10.71
CA LEU A 63 9.07 -5.85 12.15
C LEU A 63 7.98 -6.54 12.99
N VAL A 64 6.70 -6.35 12.64
CA VAL A 64 5.56 -6.97 13.35
C VAL A 64 5.60 -8.49 13.24
N TYR A 65 5.82 -9.02 12.04
CA TYR A 65 5.91 -10.47 11.85
C TYR A 65 7.11 -11.08 12.58
N SER A 66 8.28 -10.43 12.52
CA SER A 66 9.46 -10.84 13.29
C SER A 66 9.18 -10.89 14.80
N PHE A 67 8.43 -9.92 15.32
CA PHE A 67 7.99 -9.92 16.71
C PHE A 67 7.04 -11.10 17.03
N VAL A 68 6.06 -11.35 16.17
CA VAL A 68 5.11 -12.46 16.34
C VAL A 68 5.85 -13.81 16.33
N ASP A 69 6.72 -14.04 15.36
CA ASP A 69 7.48 -15.29 15.23
C ASP A 69 8.37 -15.53 16.45
N ASN A 70 9.03 -14.48 16.95
CA ASN A 70 9.82 -14.54 18.19
C ASN A 70 8.95 -14.94 19.41
N LYS A 71 7.70 -14.47 19.48
CA LYS A 71 6.79 -14.83 20.58
C LYS A 71 6.20 -16.22 20.44
N LEU A 72 5.95 -16.69 19.22
CA LEU A 72 5.46 -18.04 18.97
C LEU A 72 6.52 -19.10 19.26
N THR A 73 7.80 -18.82 18.97
CA THR A 73 8.92 -19.73 19.27
C THR A 73 9.23 -19.86 20.76
N GLN A 74 8.95 -18.83 21.57
CA GLN A 74 9.23 -18.82 23.01
C GLN A 74 8.13 -19.43 23.89
N ARG A 75 6.95 -19.75 23.33
CA ARG A 75 5.82 -20.25 24.11
C ARG A 75 5.53 -21.71 23.76
N PRO A 76 5.21 -22.56 24.76
CA PRO A 76 4.61 -23.85 24.47
C PRO A 76 3.29 -23.61 23.73
N LEU A 77 3.16 -24.19 22.54
CA LEU A 77 1.97 -24.07 21.69
C LEU A 77 0.76 -24.57 22.46
N VAL A 78 -0.10 -23.65 22.90
CA VAL A 78 -1.42 -23.98 23.42
C VAL A 78 -2.26 -24.47 22.25
N SER A 79 -3.00 -25.56 22.44
CA SER A 79 -3.91 -26.10 21.43
C SER A 79 -5.30 -25.46 21.57
N PRO A 80 -5.90 -24.90 20.50
CA PRO A 80 -5.31 -24.70 19.17
C PRO A 80 -4.43 -23.45 19.09
N SER A 81 -3.44 -23.47 18.19
CA SER A 81 -2.59 -22.32 17.93
C SER A 81 -3.39 -21.16 17.33
N PRO A 82 -3.06 -19.90 17.69
CA PRO A 82 -3.75 -18.75 17.12
C PRO A 82 -3.48 -18.67 15.62
N VAL A 83 -4.53 -18.42 14.83
CA VAL A 83 -4.41 -18.15 13.39
C VAL A 83 -3.98 -16.70 13.23
N ILE A 84 -2.73 -16.47 12.82
CA ILE A 84 -2.20 -15.13 12.58
C ILE A 84 -2.47 -14.72 11.12
N PRO A 85 -3.18 -13.61 10.87
CA PRO A 85 -3.36 -13.09 9.52
C PRO A 85 -2.03 -12.83 8.81
N GLN A 86 -1.88 -13.42 7.62
CA GLN A 86 -0.71 -13.22 6.76
C GLN A 86 -1.03 -12.17 5.71
N LEU A 87 -0.40 -11.01 5.84
CA LEU A 87 -0.64 -9.81 5.05
C LEU A 87 0.69 -9.29 4.51
N ARG A 88 0.70 -8.76 3.29
CA ARG A 88 1.87 -8.06 2.72
C ARG A 88 1.46 -6.78 2.04
N VAL A 89 2.36 -5.81 1.99
CA VAL A 89 2.17 -4.62 1.15
C VAL A 89 2.43 -4.99 -0.32
N VAL A 90 1.74 -4.34 -1.25
CA VAL A 90 1.98 -4.50 -2.69
C VAL A 90 3.44 -4.23 -3.04
N HIS A 91 3.98 -5.00 -3.98
CA HIS A 91 5.16 -4.60 -4.70
C HIS A 91 4.83 -3.40 -5.57
N ALA A 92 5.75 -2.44 -5.60
CA ALA A 92 5.59 -1.23 -6.36
C ALA A 92 6.91 -0.79 -7.00
N ALA A 93 6.80 -0.07 -8.11
CA ALA A 93 7.92 0.49 -8.84
C ALA A 93 7.58 1.88 -9.38
N LEU A 94 8.60 2.69 -9.64
CA LEU A 94 8.43 3.95 -10.35
C LEU A 94 8.71 3.77 -11.84
N ALA A 95 7.77 4.17 -12.67
CA ALA A 95 8.00 4.35 -14.10
C ALA A 95 8.31 5.82 -14.37
N ILE A 96 9.55 6.07 -14.79
CA ILE A 96 10.06 7.41 -15.09
C ILE A 96 10.29 7.49 -16.61
N PRO A 97 9.70 8.48 -17.31
CA PRO A 97 9.88 8.63 -18.75
C PRO A 97 11.33 9.01 -19.07
N GLN A 98 11.91 8.37 -20.10
CA GLN A 98 13.31 8.60 -20.49
C GLN A 98 13.50 9.94 -21.21
N ASP A 99 12.61 10.27 -22.16
CA ASP A 99 12.53 11.60 -22.72
C ASP A 99 11.60 12.42 -21.83
N THR A 100 11.99 13.65 -21.49
CA THR A 100 11.17 14.59 -20.69
C THR A 100 10.60 15.73 -21.54
N ARG A 101 10.92 15.74 -22.84
CA ARG A 101 10.53 16.81 -23.79
C ARG A 101 9.10 16.67 -24.31
N GLU A 102 8.50 15.48 -24.23
CA GLU A 102 7.09 15.29 -24.59
C GLU A 102 6.15 15.79 -23.48
N SER A 103 5.11 16.52 -23.88
CA SER A 103 4.10 17.10 -22.97
C SER A 103 3.20 16.08 -22.26
N ARG A 104 3.31 14.79 -22.61
CA ARG A 104 2.58 13.67 -22.00
C ARG A 104 3.42 12.84 -21.02
N ASN A 105 4.68 13.22 -20.81
CA ASN A 105 5.56 12.52 -19.89
C ASN A 105 5.11 12.76 -18.45
N ALA A 106 4.73 11.68 -17.78
CA ALA A 106 4.35 11.68 -16.38
C ALA A 106 5.10 10.58 -15.64
N VAL A 107 5.34 10.80 -14.34
CA VAL A 107 5.91 9.78 -13.47
C VAL A 107 4.78 8.95 -12.88
N TYR A 108 4.86 7.64 -13.03
CA TYR A 108 3.84 6.73 -12.51
C TYR A 108 4.40 5.88 -11.37
N LEU A 109 3.55 5.66 -10.36
CA LEU A 109 3.72 4.57 -9.41
C LEU A 109 2.97 3.35 -9.97
N LEU A 110 3.71 2.29 -10.27
CA LEU A 110 3.17 0.99 -10.64
C LEU A 110 3.01 0.17 -9.36
N GLU A 111 1.87 -0.48 -9.20
CA GLU A 111 1.58 -1.38 -8.08
C GLU A 111 0.98 -2.67 -8.62
N GLU A 112 1.16 -3.76 -7.87
CA GLU A 112 0.47 -5.02 -8.16
C GLU A 112 -1.04 -4.81 -8.22
N LYS A 113 -1.68 -5.42 -9.22
CA LYS A 113 -3.14 -5.41 -9.33
C LYS A 113 -3.74 -6.29 -8.24
N ILE A 114 -4.37 -5.67 -7.25
CA ILE A 114 -5.19 -6.36 -6.26
C ILE A 114 -6.52 -6.75 -6.89
N SER A 115 -6.84 -8.05 -6.85
CA SER A 115 -8.13 -8.59 -7.29
C SER A 115 -9.06 -8.84 -6.09
N GLY A 116 -10.37 -8.91 -6.34
CA GLY A 116 -11.37 -9.14 -5.29
C GLY A 116 -11.93 -7.86 -4.67
N HIS A 117 -12.67 -8.03 -3.57
CA HIS A 117 -13.35 -6.93 -2.91
C HIS A 117 -12.37 -6.11 -2.07
N PHE A 118 -12.18 -4.84 -2.45
CA PHE A 118 -11.32 -3.92 -1.71
C PHE A 118 -11.95 -3.54 -0.36
N VAL A 119 -11.17 -3.61 0.71
CA VAL A 119 -11.61 -3.36 2.08
C VAL A 119 -10.68 -2.32 2.70
N LYS A 120 -11.28 -1.31 3.34
CA LYS A 120 -10.58 -0.41 4.24
C LYS A 120 -10.74 -0.93 5.66
N TYR A 121 -9.66 -1.37 6.29
CA TYR A 121 -9.65 -2.02 7.60
C TYR A 121 -9.55 -1.01 8.75
N ILE A 122 -8.70 0.01 8.59
CA ILE A 122 -8.46 1.07 9.58
C ILE A 122 -8.45 2.42 8.85
N ASN A 123 -9.04 3.44 9.45
CA ASN A 123 -9.00 4.80 8.91
C ASN A 123 -7.74 5.54 9.38
N ASN A 124 -7.19 6.41 8.54
CA ASN A 124 -6.03 7.22 8.88
C ASN A 124 -6.15 8.09 10.15
N ASN A 125 -7.36 8.43 10.59
CA ASN A 125 -7.63 9.25 11.77
C ASN A 125 -8.05 8.43 13.01
N CYS A 126 -7.93 7.11 12.98
CA CYS A 126 -8.36 6.23 14.06
C CYS A 126 -7.42 5.03 14.21
N ALA A 127 -7.29 4.52 15.44
CA ALA A 127 -6.52 3.32 15.75
C ALA A 127 -7.41 2.08 15.96
N THR A 128 -8.70 2.16 15.64
CA THR A 128 -9.66 1.07 15.78
C THR A 128 -10.06 0.51 14.41
N PRO A 129 -10.56 -0.74 14.36
CA PRO A 129 -11.17 -1.28 13.16
C PRO A 129 -12.26 -0.36 12.63
N ARG A 130 -12.45 -0.37 11.30
CA ARG A 130 -13.59 0.27 10.67
C ARG A 130 -14.88 -0.43 11.11
N ASP A 131 -15.93 0.36 11.30
CA ASP A 131 -17.24 -0.17 11.68
C ASP A 131 -17.82 -1.12 10.63
N HIS A 132 -18.65 -2.05 11.10
CA HIS A 132 -19.42 -2.99 10.27
C HIS A 132 -18.59 -3.92 9.36
N LEU A 133 -17.35 -4.22 9.75
CA LEU A 133 -16.58 -5.28 9.09
C LEU A 133 -17.18 -6.66 9.42
N ALA A 134 -17.37 -7.48 8.38
CA ALA A 134 -17.73 -8.89 8.55
C ALA A 134 -16.65 -9.63 9.36
N PRO A 135 -16.97 -10.70 10.11
CA PRO A 135 -16.06 -11.29 11.09
C PRO A 135 -14.64 -11.60 10.57
N PRO A 136 -14.45 -12.22 9.39
CA PRO A 136 -13.08 -12.47 8.89
C PRO A 136 -12.27 -11.19 8.61
N LYS A 137 -12.94 -10.10 8.20
CA LYS A 137 -12.30 -8.80 7.96
C LYS A 137 -12.03 -8.07 9.27
N LEU A 138 -12.87 -8.28 10.27
CA LEU A 138 -12.68 -7.73 11.62
C LEU A 138 -11.43 -8.35 12.27
N GLU A 139 -11.22 -9.66 12.16
CA GLU A 139 -10.00 -10.32 12.65
C GLU A 139 -8.73 -9.74 12.00
N ILE A 140 -8.77 -9.50 10.68
CA ILE A 140 -7.67 -8.82 9.97
C ILE A 140 -7.47 -7.40 10.52
N ALA A 141 -8.55 -6.63 10.71
CA ALA A 141 -8.45 -5.28 11.24
C ALA A 141 -7.92 -5.25 12.69
N MET A 142 -8.31 -6.20 13.53
CA MET A 142 -7.79 -6.35 14.90
C MET A 142 -6.30 -6.67 14.91
N PHE A 143 -5.86 -7.58 14.03
CA PHE A 143 -4.43 -7.83 13.85
C PHE A 143 -3.68 -6.59 13.38
N LEU A 144 -4.27 -5.80 12.48
CA LEU A 144 -3.68 -4.54 12.02
C LEU A 144 -3.61 -3.49 13.14
N CYS A 145 -4.60 -3.39 14.03
CA CYS A 145 -4.52 -2.55 15.23
C CYS A 145 -3.37 -2.98 16.14
N PHE A 146 -3.21 -4.29 16.34
CA PHE A 146 -2.05 -4.85 17.03
C PHE A 146 -0.73 -4.44 16.33
N ALA A 147 -0.66 -4.55 15.00
CA ALA A 147 0.49 -4.14 14.22
C ALA A 147 0.84 -2.65 14.43
N GLN A 148 -0.14 -1.75 14.41
CA GLN A 148 0.07 -0.33 14.70
C GLN A 148 0.68 -0.12 16.08
N HIS A 149 0.13 -0.77 17.10
CA HIS A 149 0.62 -0.66 18.47
C HIS A 149 2.05 -1.21 18.59
N THR A 150 2.33 -2.39 18.02
CA THR A 150 3.68 -2.97 18.01
C THR A 150 4.68 -2.01 17.36
N GLN A 151 4.36 -1.45 16.20
CA GLN A 151 5.22 -0.49 15.50
C GLN A 151 5.47 0.77 16.34
N TYR A 152 4.41 1.34 16.92
CA TYR A 152 4.52 2.51 17.79
C TYR A 152 5.38 2.21 19.03
N HIS A 153 5.20 1.04 19.64
CA HIS A 153 5.98 0.63 20.81
C HIS A 153 7.47 0.46 20.49
N PHE A 154 7.81 -0.32 19.46
CA PHE A 154 9.20 -0.59 19.09
C PHE A 154 9.93 0.63 18.53
N SER A 155 9.20 1.56 17.91
CA SER A 155 9.76 2.83 17.48
C SER A 155 9.82 3.88 18.59
N GLN A 156 9.49 3.54 19.85
CA GLN A 156 9.43 4.48 20.97
C GLN A 156 8.51 5.68 20.70
N GLY A 157 7.42 5.43 20.00
CA GLY A 157 6.42 6.42 19.63
C GLY A 157 6.77 7.26 18.40
N LEU A 158 7.80 6.88 17.63
CA LEU A 158 8.26 7.68 16.50
C LEU A 158 7.50 7.43 15.21
N VAL A 159 7.10 6.18 14.93
CA VAL A 159 6.51 5.83 13.64
C VAL A 159 5.57 4.62 13.71
N PHE A 160 4.48 4.68 12.95
CA PHE A 160 3.61 3.53 12.69
C PHE A 160 2.88 3.66 11.35
N VAL A 161 2.38 2.54 10.84
CA VAL A 161 1.57 2.48 9.63
C VAL A 161 0.09 2.69 9.98
N SER A 162 -0.65 3.41 9.15
CA SER A 162 -2.10 3.63 9.28
C SER A 162 -2.77 3.52 7.90
N ASP A 163 -4.07 3.78 7.86
CA ASP A 163 -4.90 3.73 6.65
C ASP A 163 -4.87 2.38 5.92
N PHE A 164 -4.80 1.28 6.68
CA PHE A 164 -4.70 -0.06 6.08
C PHE A 164 -5.91 -0.40 5.22
N GLN A 165 -5.63 -0.75 3.96
CA GLN A 165 -6.65 -1.11 2.98
C GLN A 165 -6.09 -2.05 1.91
N GLY A 166 -6.95 -2.88 1.32
CA GLY A 166 -6.56 -3.85 0.31
C GLY A 166 -7.53 -5.03 0.14
N SER A 167 -7.05 -6.16 -0.36
CA SER A 167 -7.85 -7.38 -0.53
C SER A 167 -6.97 -8.64 -0.58
N GLY A 168 -7.53 -9.79 -0.19
CA GLY A 168 -6.87 -11.09 -0.36
C GLY A 168 -5.50 -11.22 0.33
N GLY A 169 -5.31 -10.54 1.47
CA GLY A 169 -4.02 -10.51 2.17
C GLY A 169 -3.00 -9.53 1.62
N ILE A 170 -3.37 -8.71 0.63
CA ILE A 170 -2.49 -7.69 0.04
C ILE A 170 -2.99 -6.31 0.47
N LEU A 171 -2.08 -5.47 0.95
CA LEU A 171 -2.29 -4.10 1.43
C LEU A 171 -1.66 -3.10 0.46
N THR A 172 -2.28 -1.93 0.29
CA THR A 172 -1.78 -0.83 -0.54
C THR A 172 -2.25 0.50 0.06
N ASP A 173 -1.74 1.61 -0.46
CA ASP A 173 -2.19 2.95 -0.11
C ASP A 173 -2.18 3.23 1.41
N CYS A 174 -1.22 2.62 2.13
CA CYS A 174 -1.01 2.88 3.54
C CYS A 174 -0.48 4.29 3.78
N GLN A 175 -0.70 4.81 4.99
CA GLN A 175 -0.16 6.09 5.44
C GLN A 175 0.89 5.86 6.54
N ILE A 176 2.04 6.51 6.44
CA ILE A 176 3.03 6.53 7.52
C ILE A 176 2.73 7.72 8.43
N ILE A 177 2.60 7.47 9.73
CA ILE A 177 2.40 8.49 10.74
C ILE A 177 3.69 8.59 11.55
N THR A 178 4.21 9.80 11.69
CA THR A 178 5.41 10.10 12.49
C THR A 178 5.10 11.16 13.53
N THR A 179 5.77 11.10 14.68
CA THR A 179 5.81 12.24 15.61
C THR A 179 6.79 13.31 15.10
N LYS A 180 6.56 14.56 15.50
CA LYS A 180 7.43 15.70 15.19
C LYS A 180 8.36 15.98 16.35
#